data_AF-C1D5Q1-F1
#
_entry.id   AF-C1D5Q1-F1
#
_cell.length_a   1.000
_cell.length_b   1.000
_cell.length_c   1.000
_cell.angle_alpha   90.00
_cell.angle_beta   90.00
_cell.angle_gamma   90.00
#
_symmetry.space_group_name_H-M   'P 1'
#
loop_
_entity.id
_entity.type
_entity.pdbx_description
1 polymer ?
#
loop_
_entity_poly.entity_id
_entity_poly.type
_entity_poly.pdbx_seq_one_letter_code
_entity_poly.pdbx_strand_id
1 'polypeptide(L)'
;MNPFNRFRLVHWMIAGLILACYFTEDSFERLHVWLGYGLIVFLIVRLILALKKSAGFPGVLPQWSLLKNLNLLHVSKLLTVGILAATVVTAGTGILMVDNTRIIGDAVTAVAPAAQAGGHYDDHDTYGDGHDEDEASEWLADVHEVAANTVLWLAGFHAAYLLAFRRTAMWNMLRGLKRRPAA
;
A
#
# COMPACT_ATOMS: atom_id res chain seq x y z
N MET A 1 -2.71 -12.72 22.29
CA MET A 1 -3.39 -11.52 21.72
C MET A 1 -4.45 -11.96 20.72
N ASN A 2 -5.68 -11.42 20.79
CA ASN A 2 -6.79 -11.82 19.92
C ASN A 2 -6.50 -11.56 18.42
N PRO A 3 -6.82 -12.50 17.51
CA PRO A 3 -6.54 -12.37 16.07
C PRO A 3 -7.21 -11.15 15.44
N PHE A 4 -8.37 -10.73 15.96
CA PHE A 4 -9.09 -9.52 15.54
C PHE A 4 -8.29 -8.22 15.75
N ASN A 5 -7.45 -8.15 16.79
CA ASN A 5 -6.58 -6.98 17.01
C ASN A 5 -5.44 -6.92 16.00
N ARG A 6 -4.94 -8.07 15.53
CA ARG A 6 -3.86 -8.13 14.54
C ARG A 6 -4.32 -7.61 13.17
N PHE A 7 -5.52 -8.03 12.73
CA PHE A 7 -6.10 -7.53 11.49
C PHE A 7 -6.30 -6.02 11.51
N ARG A 8 -6.86 -5.50 12.60
CA ARG A 8 -7.07 -4.07 12.79
C ARG A 8 -5.76 -3.30 12.74
N LEU A 9 -4.74 -3.76 13.46
CA LEU A 9 -3.43 -3.11 13.47
C LEU A 9 -2.84 -3.04 12.05
N VAL A 10 -2.78 -4.17 11.34
CA VAL A 10 -2.25 -4.20 9.96
C VAL A 10 -3.05 -3.29 9.03
N HIS A 11 -4.38 -3.25 9.15
CA HIS A 11 -5.21 -2.35 8.35
C HIS A 11 -4.89 -0.87 8.61
N TRP A 12 -4.80 -0.46 9.89
CA TRP A 12 -4.46 0.92 10.24
C TRP A 12 -3.02 1.30 9.89
N MET A 13 -2.07 0.37 9.97
CA MET A 13 -0.71 0.59 9.49
C MET A 13 -0.69 0.84 7.99
N ILE A 14 -1.39 0.02 7.20
CA ILE A 14 -1.49 0.21 5.75
C ILE A 14 -2.15 1.55 5.41
N ALA A 15 -3.28 1.87 6.06
CA ALA A 15 -3.98 3.13 5.83
C ALA A 15 -3.10 4.35 6.20
N GLY A 16 -2.39 4.27 7.33
CA GLY A 16 -1.46 5.31 7.77
C GLY A 16 -0.27 5.46 6.82
N LEU A 17 0.28 4.36 6.30
CA LEU A 17 1.39 4.39 5.34
C LEU A 17 0.96 4.98 3.99
N ILE A 18 -0.22 4.63 3.47
CA ILE A 18 -0.75 5.24 2.24
C ILE A 18 -0.89 6.75 2.41
N LEU A 19 -1.44 7.21 3.55
CA LEU A 19 -1.55 8.64 3.84
C LEU A 19 -0.18 9.30 4.01
N ALA A 20 0.77 8.63 4.67
CA ALA A 20 2.12 9.16 4.82
C ALA A 20 2.82 9.31 3.46
N CYS A 21 2.73 8.30 2.59
CA CYS A 21 3.24 8.36 1.21
C CYS A 21 2.67 9.57 0.46
N TYR A 22 1.35 9.78 0.52
CA TYR A 22 0.69 10.93 -0.11
C TYR A 22 1.25 12.28 0.39
N PHE A 23 1.49 12.45 1.69
CA PHE A 23 2.05 13.70 2.20
C PHE A 23 3.55 13.88 1.90
N THR A 24 4.27 12.80 1.60
CA THR A 24 5.72 12.84 1.36
C THR A 24 6.11 12.93 -0.11
N GLU A 25 5.16 12.76 -1.02
CA GLU A 25 5.36 12.73 -2.48
C GLU A 25 6.12 13.96 -2.99
N ASP A 26 5.66 15.18 -2.65
CA ASP A 26 6.23 16.42 -3.21
C ASP A 26 7.52 16.91 -2.51
N SER A 27 7.71 16.56 -1.24
CA SER A 27 8.71 17.23 -0.38
C SER A 27 9.81 16.30 0.11
N PHE A 28 9.59 14.99 0.13
CA PHE A 28 10.49 14.04 0.76
C PHE A 28 10.55 12.73 -0.03
N GLU A 29 11.04 12.78 -1.27
CA GLU A 29 11.17 11.64 -2.17
C GLU A 29 11.80 10.41 -1.49
N ARG A 30 12.95 10.59 -0.80
CA ARG A 30 13.61 9.50 -0.07
C ARG A 30 12.71 8.89 1.01
N LEU A 31 11.98 9.71 1.76
CA LEU A 31 11.06 9.21 2.79
C LEU A 31 9.86 8.50 2.14
N HIS A 32 9.33 9.03 1.04
CA HIS A 32 8.25 8.42 0.27
C HIS A 32 8.63 7.00 -0.17
N VAL A 33 9.84 6.81 -0.72
CA VAL A 33 10.36 5.48 -1.12
C VAL A 33 10.44 4.52 0.07
N TRP A 34 11.00 4.96 1.21
CA TRP A 34 11.09 4.14 2.41
C TRP A 34 9.72 3.75 3.00
N LEU A 35 8.77 4.69 2.99
CA LEU A 35 7.38 4.43 3.37
C LEU A 35 6.71 3.43 2.42
N GLY A 36 7.02 3.52 1.12
CA GLY A 36 6.61 2.57 0.09
C GLY A 36 7.09 1.15 0.37
N TYR A 37 8.37 0.95 0.71
CA TYR A 37 8.87 -0.37 1.13
C TYR A 37 8.16 -0.90 2.38
N GLY A 38 7.92 -0.03 3.36
CA GLY A 38 7.11 -0.37 4.54
C GLY A 38 5.71 -0.85 4.14
N LEU A 39 5.04 -0.11 3.23
CA LEU A 39 3.72 -0.46 2.71
C LEU A 39 3.72 -1.83 2.03
N ILE A 40 4.73 -2.12 1.20
CA ILE A 40 4.89 -3.42 0.52
C ILE A 40 4.98 -4.57 1.53
N VAL A 41 5.78 -4.42 2.59
CA VAL A 41 5.90 -5.46 3.63
C VAL A 41 4.55 -5.74 4.28
N PHE A 42 3.83 -4.69 4.71
CA PHE A 42 2.51 -4.88 5.32
C PHE A 42 1.47 -5.42 4.34
N LEU A 43 1.57 -5.07 3.06
CA LEU A 43 0.71 -5.57 2.00
C LEU A 43 0.93 -7.08 1.77
N ILE A 44 2.18 -7.53 1.72
CA ILE A 44 2.54 -8.95 1.61
C ILE A 44 2.03 -9.72 2.82
N VAL A 45 2.27 -9.21 4.04
CA VAL A 45 1.74 -9.82 5.27
C VAL A 45 0.23 -9.96 5.20
N ARG A 46 -0.48 -8.90 4.76
CA ARG A 46 -1.93 -8.91 4.59
C ARG A 46 -2.37 -9.96 3.57
N LEU A 47 -1.70 -10.06 2.43
CA LEU A 47 -2.02 -11.02 1.38
C LEU A 47 -1.80 -12.47 1.86
N ILE A 48 -0.68 -12.74 2.55
CA ILE A 48 -0.40 -14.07 3.13
C ILE A 48 -1.48 -14.46 4.14
N LEU A 49 -1.87 -13.55 5.04
CA LEU A 49 -2.91 -13.81 6.05
C LEU A 49 -4.28 -14.07 5.41
N ALA A 50 -4.58 -13.38 4.32
CA ALA A 50 -5.81 -13.55 3.57
C ALA A 50 -5.83 -14.85 2.75
N LEU A 51 -4.71 -15.24 2.12
CA LEU A 51 -4.55 -16.51 1.40
C LEU A 51 -4.62 -17.72 2.33
N LYS A 52 -4.00 -17.64 3.51
CA LYS A 52 -4.07 -18.70 4.54
C LYS A 52 -5.46 -18.88 5.16
N LYS A 53 -6.48 -18.11 4.72
CA LYS A 53 -7.85 -18.08 5.30
C LYS A 53 -7.82 -18.07 6.84
N SER A 54 -6.83 -17.38 7.41
CA SER A 54 -6.62 -17.36 8.86
C SER A 54 -7.81 -16.64 9.52
N ALA A 55 -8.31 -17.21 10.62
CA ALA A 55 -9.56 -16.80 11.28
C ALA A 55 -9.62 -15.28 11.53
N GLY A 56 -10.36 -14.55 10.69
CA GLY A 56 -10.51 -13.10 10.77
C GLY A 56 -10.39 -12.34 9.44
N PHE A 57 -9.85 -12.94 8.38
CA PHE A 57 -9.79 -12.32 7.05
C PHE A 57 -10.83 -12.89 6.09
N PRO A 58 -11.76 -12.07 5.55
CA PRO A 58 -12.62 -12.51 4.46
C PRO A 58 -11.75 -12.81 3.23
N GLY A 59 -12.02 -13.93 2.55
CA GLY A 59 -11.29 -14.32 1.35
C GLY A 59 -11.32 -13.24 0.27
N VAL A 60 -10.19 -13.04 -0.39
CA VAL A 60 -9.94 -11.94 -1.35
C VAL A 60 -10.53 -12.20 -2.74
N LEU A 61 -10.94 -13.44 -3.02
CA LEU A 61 -11.38 -13.84 -4.35
C LEU A 61 -12.84 -13.44 -4.58
N PRO A 62 -13.15 -12.54 -5.53
CA PRO A 62 -14.52 -12.31 -5.94
C PRO A 62 -15.06 -13.59 -6.59
N GLN A 63 -16.19 -14.09 -6.11
CA GLN A 63 -16.95 -15.06 -6.88
C GLN A 63 -17.42 -14.36 -8.16
N TRP A 64 -17.14 -14.93 -9.33
CA TRP A 64 -17.61 -14.39 -10.63
C TRP A 64 -19.15 -14.28 -10.71
N SER A 65 -19.88 -14.99 -9.83
CA SER A 65 -21.34 -14.85 -9.68
C SER A 65 -21.78 -13.56 -8.98
N LEU A 66 -20.87 -12.77 -8.40
CA LEU A 66 -21.16 -11.53 -7.66
C LEU A 66 -21.48 -10.34 -8.60
N LEU A 67 -20.94 -10.35 -9.82
CA LEU A 67 -21.19 -9.32 -10.84
C LEU A 67 -22.61 -9.36 -11.41
N LYS A 68 -23.31 -10.49 -11.27
CA LYS A 68 -24.68 -10.65 -11.80
C LYS A 68 -25.77 -10.06 -10.89
N ASN A 69 -25.51 -9.86 -9.59
CA ASN A 69 -26.48 -9.32 -8.64
C ASN A 69 -25.82 -8.33 -7.65
N LEU A 70 -25.87 -7.04 -8.00
CA LEU A 70 -25.30 -5.96 -7.21
C LEU A 70 -26.22 -5.63 -6.01
N ASN A 71 -25.90 -6.19 -4.85
CA ASN A 71 -26.46 -5.76 -3.56
C ASN A 71 -25.49 -4.80 -2.85
N LEU A 72 -26.00 -3.86 -2.04
CA LEU A 72 -25.19 -2.89 -1.28
C LEU A 72 -24.04 -3.56 -0.47
N LEU A 73 -24.24 -4.78 0.03
CA LEU A 73 -23.21 -5.53 0.76
C LEU A 73 -22.00 -5.92 -0.13
N HIS A 74 -22.23 -6.15 -1.42
CA HIS A 74 -21.18 -6.53 -2.38
C HIS A 74 -20.36 -5.34 -2.84
N VAL A 75 -20.94 -4.13 -2.82
CA VAL A 75 -20.24 -2.87 -3.16
C VAL A 75 -19.04 -2.65 -2.24
N SER A 76 -19.22 -2.81 -0.92
CA SER A 76 -18.11 -2.64 0.03
C SER A 76 -16.98 -3.65 -0.19
N LYS A 77 -17.31 -4.90 -0.53
CA LYS A 77 -16.31 -5.93 -0.86
C LYS A 77 -15.58 -5.60 -2.16
N LEU A 78 -16.30 -5.17 -3.19
CA LEU A 78 -15.73 -4.77 -4.47
C LEU A 78 -14.78 -3.58 -4.30
N LEU A 79 -15.17 -2.57 -3.51
CA LEU A 79 -14.30 -1.45 -3.16
C LEU A 79 -13.02 -1.91 -2.47
N THR A 80 -13.11 -2.82 -1.48
CA THR A 80 -11.90 -3.31 -0.79
C THR A 80 -10.97 -4.11 -1.72
N VAL A 81 -11.52 -4.92 -2.63
CA VAL A 81 -10.72 -5.65 -3.62
C VAL A 81 -10.10 -4.68 -4.63
N GLY A 82 -10.86 -3.68 -5.09
CA GLY A 82 -10.36 -2.63 -5.97
C GLY A 82 -9.21 -1.84 -5.36
N ILE A 83 -9.35 -1.41 -4.09
CA ILE A 83 -8.26 -0.75 -3.34
C ILE A 83 -7.04 -1.66 -3.29
N LEU A 84 -7.22 -2.93 -2.91
CA LEU A 84 -6.09 -3.86 -2.80
C LEU A 84 -5.37 -4.03 -4.14
N ALA A 85 -6.11 -4.19 -5.23
CA ALA A 85 -5.54 -4.33 -6.57
C ALA A 85 -4.80 -3.06 -7.00
N ALA A 86 -5.41 -1.88 -6.82
CA ALA A 86 -4.78 -0.61 -7.15
C ALA A 86 -3.51 -0.37 -6.31
N THR A 87 -3.53 -0.68 -5.01
CA THR A 87 -2.32 -0.58 -4.16
C THR A 87 -1.21 -1.53 -4.60
N VAL A 88 -1.54 -2.73 -5.08
CA VAL A 88 -0.54 -3.65 -5.65
C VAL A 88 0.08 -3.06 -6.92
N VAL A 89 -0.72 -2.45 -7.80
CA VAL A 89 -0.22 -1.79 -9.02
C VAL A 89 0.69 -0.62 -8.66
N THR A 90 0.24 0.31 -7.81
CA THR A 90 1.05 1.46 -7.35
C THR A 90 2.35 1.00 -6.69
N ALA A 91 2.30 -0.01 -5.81
CA ALA A 91 3.51 -0.54 -5.18
C ALA A 91 4.46 -1.19 -6.20
N GLY A 92 3.92 -1.90 -7.20
CA GLY A 92 4.69 -2.52 -8.26
C GLY A 92 5.41 -1.49 -9.14
N THR A 93 4.68 -0.48 -9.62
CA THR A 93 5.29 0.59 -10.44
C THR A 93 6.30 1.41 -9.65
N GLY A 94 6.05 1.67 -8.35
CA GLY A 94 7.01 2.37 -7.50
C GLY A 94 8.34 1.64 -7.31
N ILE A 95 8.33 0.30 -7.24
CA ILE A 95 9.58 -0.49 -7.19
C ILE A 95 10.35 -0.39 -8.51
N LEU A 96 9.63 -0.39 -9.63
CA LEU A 96 10.21 -0.37 -10.98
C LEU A 96 10.77 1.01 -11.36
N MET A 97 10.18 2.08 -10.85
CA MET A 97 10.63 3.46 -11.10
C MET A 97 11.90 3.83 -10.30
N VAL A 98 12.17 3.15 -9.18
CA VAL A 98 13.24 3.54 -8.26
C VAL A 98 14.52 2.72 -8.51
N ASP A 99 15.65 3.41 -8.56
CA ASP A 99 16.99 2.80 -8.50
C ASP A 99 17.27 2.20 -7.12
N ASN A 100 16.76 0.98 -6.91
CA ASN A 100 16.85 0.28 -5.64
C ASN A 100 18.33 0.08 -5.19
N THR A 101 19.26 -0.07 -6.13
CA THR A 101 20.70 -0.20 -5.86
C THR A 101 21.26 1.07 -5.21
N ARG A 102 20.92 2.24 -5.76
CA ARG A 102 21.35 3.55 -5.24
C ARG A 102 20.73 3.84 -3.89
N ILE A 103 19.42 3.64 -3.73
CA ILE A 103 18.72 3.93 -2.46
C ILE A 103 19.21 3.04 -1.31
N ILE A 104 19.46 1.75 -1.59
CA ILE A 104 20.01 0.82 -0.59
C ILE A 104 21.48 1.16 -0.31
N GLY A 105 22.27 1.50 -1.33
CA GLY A 105 23.66 1.93 -1.19
C GLY A 105 23.82 3.18 -0.32
N ASP A 106 23.00 4.20 -0.55
CA ASP A 106 22.93 5.41 0.27
C ASP A 106 22.63 5.09 1.74
N ALA A 107 21.64 4.22 1.98
CA ALA A 107 21.23 3.84 3.32
C ALA A 107 22.30 3.05 4.06
N VAL A 108 22.99 2.13 3.37
CA VAL A 108 24.10 1.36 3.92
C VAL A 108 25.28 2.28 4.24
N THR A 109 25.61 3.22 3.35
CA THR A 109 26.68 4.20 3.57
C THR A 109 26.37 5.10 4.77
N ALA A 110 25.11 5.52 4.95
CA ALA A 110 24.70 6.36 6.07
C ALA A 110 24.83 5.70 7.46
N VAL A 111 24.84 4.36 7.52
CA VAL A 111 24.98 3.60 8.78
C VAL A 111 26.32 2.85 8.88
N ALA A 112 27.15 2.92 7.84
CA ALA A 112 28.45 2.27 7.81
C ALA A 112 29.41 2.93 8.83
N PRO A 113 30.24 2.15 9.55
CA PRO A 113 31.26 2.69 10.42
C PRO A 113 32.24 3.56 9.63
N ALA A 114 32.71 4.68 10.20
CA ALA A 114 33.65 5.60 9.53
C ALA A 114 34.94 4.92 9.01
N ALA A 115 35.36 3.80 9.60
CA ALA A 115 36.49 2.99 9.14
C ALA A 115 36.23 2.23 7.82
N GLN A 116 34.96 2.06 7.42
CA GLN A 116 34.54 1.44 6.17
C GLN A 116 33.99 2.47 5.15
N ALA A 117 33.94 3.75 5.52
CA ALA A 117 33.52 4.85 4.64
C ALA A 117 34.59 5.23 3.58
N GLY A 118 35.57 4.36 3.35
CA GLY A 118 36.61 4.48 2.33
C GLY A 118 36.19 3.83 1.01
N GLY A 119 35.07 4.29 0.46
CA GLY A 119 34.58 3.90 -0.86
C GLY A 119 33.88 5.10 -1.45
N HIS A 120 34.68 6.00 -2.03
CA HIS A 120 34.15 7.04 -2.92
C HIS A 120 33.51 6.30 -4.09
N TYR A 121 32.18 6.20 -4.08
CA TYR A 121 31.44 5.81 -5.26
C TYR A 121 31.62 6.97 -6.23
N ASP A 122 32.50 6.77 -7.20
CA ASP A 122 32.69 7.67 -8.33
C ASP A 122 31.30 7.92 -8.93
N ASP A 123 30.94 9.20 -8.97
CA ASP A 123 29.78 9.75 -9.62
C ASP A 123 29.99 9.60 -11.12
N HIS A 124 29.75 8.41 -11.65
CA HIS A 124 29.71 8.21 -13.09
C HIS A 124 28.29 8.49 -13.55
N ASP A 125 28.01 9.78 -13.74
CA ASP A 125 26.96 10.29 -14.64
C ASP A 125 27.18 9.70 -16.03
N THR A 126 26.79 8.44 -16.18
CA THR A 126 26.66 7.82 -17.50
C THR A 126 25.34 8.35 -18.02
N TYR A 127 25.37 9.55 -18.63
CA TYR A 127 24.40 9.94 -19.64
C TYR A 127 24.47 8.90 -20.76
N GLY A 128 23.77 7.78 -20.54
CA GLY A 128 23.45 6.80 -21.55
C GLY A 128 22.40 7.43 -22.45
N ASP A 129 22.80 7.71 -23.68
CA ASP A 129 21.92 7.94 -24.82
C ASP A 129 20.95 6.75 -24.94
N GLY A 130 19.76 6.92 -24.35
CA GLY A 130 18.78 5.86 -24.11
C GLY A 130 17.38 6.39 -24.29
N HIS A 131 17.07 6.85 -25.50
CA HIS A 131 15.74 7.38 -25.89
C HIS A 131 14.57 6.42 -25.56
N ASP A 132 14.86 5.14 -25.31
CA ASP A 132 13.89 4.09 -24.95
C ASP A 132 13.69 3.94 -23.42
N GLU A 133 14.70 4.30 -22.61
CA GLU A 133 14.64 4.22 -21.13
C GLU A 133 13.88 5.41 -20.54
N ASP A 134 13.98 6.58 -21.17
CA ASP A 134 13.24 7.78 -20.79
C ASP A 134 11.73 7.58 -20.97
N GLU A 135 11.29 7.06 -22.12
CA GLU A 135 9.86 6.75 -22.38
C GLU A 135 9.33 5.66 -21.43
N ALA A 136 10.17 4.65 -21.13
CA ALA A 136 9.87 3.61 -20.14
C ALA A 136 9.65 4.19 -18.72
N SER A 137 10.47 5.16 -18.33
CA SER A 137 10.41 5.80 -17.02
C SER A 137 9.21 6.74 -16.89
N GLU A 138 8.91 7.51 -17.95
CA GLU A 138 7.79 8.44 -18.00
C GLU A 138 6.44 7.70 -17.92
N TRP A 139 6.26 6.62 -18.67
CA TRP A 139 5.00 5.86 -18.57
C TRP A 139 4.83 5.22 -17.18
N LEU A 140 5.92 4.74 -16.56
CA LEU A 140 5.87 4.15 -15.23
C LEU A 140 5.44 5.20 -14.20
N ALA A 141 5.95 6.42 -14.31
CA ALA A 141 5.56 7.55 -13.47
C ALA A 141 4.07 7.90 -13.66
N ASP A 142 3.61 8.05 -14.89
CA ASP A 142 2.20 8.32 -15.21
C ASP A 142 1.27 7.24 -14.63
N VAL A 143 1.62 5.96 -14.82
CA VAL A 143 0.83 4.85 -14.26
C VAL A 143 0.90 4.83 -12.74
N HIS A 144 2.05 5.17 -12.14
CA HIS A 144 2.16 5.29 -10.69
C HIS A 144 1.23 6.39 -10.14
N GLU A 145 1.23 7.57 -10.75
CA GLU A 145 0.38 8.70 -10.37
C GLU A 145 -1.10 8.35 -10.52
N VAL A 146 -1.51 7.84 -11.68
CA VAL A 146 -2.91 7.43 -11.93
C VAL A 146 -3.35 6.33 -10.96
N ALA A 147 -2.49 5.35 -10.71
CA ALA A 147 -2.78 4.27 -9.76
C ALA A 147 -2.88 4.80 -8.31
N ALA A 148 -1.97 5.69 -7.90
CA ALA A 148 -1.98 6.31 -6.57
C ALA A 148 -3.26 7.14 -6.36
N ASN A 149 -3.62 7.98 -7.33
CA ASN A 149 -4.86 8.74 -7.31
C ASN A 149 -6.09 7.83 -7.25
N THR A 150 -6.08 6.71 -7.99
CA THR A 150 -7.15 5.71 -7.93
C THR A 150 -7.28 5.07 -6.55
N VAL A 151 -6.16 4.75 -5.88
CA VAL A 151 -6.15 4.25 -4.50
C VAL A 151 -6.82 5.25 -3.56
N LEU A 152 -6.47 6.54 -3.67
CA LEU A 152 -7.03 7.60 -2.82
C LEU A 152 -8.54 7.76 -3.02
N TRP A 153 -9.01 7.82 -4.27
CA TRP A 153 -10.44 7.89 -4.57
C TRP A 153 -11.20 6.69 -4.02
N LEU A 154 -10.72 5.48 -4.28
CA LEU A 154 -11.36 4.26 -3.79
C LEU A 154 -11.35 4.17 -2.26
N ALA A 155 -10.25 4.57 -1.62
CA ALA A 155 -10.14 4.62 -0.16
C ALA A 155 -11.12 5.66 0.43
N GLY A 156 -11.22 6.83 -0.18
CA GLY A 156 -12.18 7.87 0.17
C GLY A 156 -13.63 7.38 0.05
N PHE A 157 -13.99 6.77 -1.08
CA PHE A 157 -15.32 6.16 -1.25
C PHE A 157 -15.59 5.02 -0.28
N HIS A 158 -14.58 4.20 0.01
CA HIS A 158 -14.70 3.13 1.01
C HIS A 158 -15.00 3.69 2.40
N ALA A 159 -14.26 4.72 2.84
CA ALA A 159 -14.48 5.38 4.12
C ALA A 159 -15.85 6.09 4.16
N ALA A 160 -16.22 6.83 3.11
CA ALA A 160 -17.50 7.52 3.00
C ALA A 160 -18.69 6.54 3.03
N TYR A 161 -18.59 5.41 2.32
CA TYR A 161 -19.61 4.37 2.33
C TYR A 161 -19.81 3.78 3.74
N LEU A 162 -18.72 3.53 4.47
CA LEU A 162 -18.79 3.05 5.85
C LEU A 162 -19.42 4.08 6.79
N LEU A 163 -19.08 5.36 6.64
CA LEU A 163 -19.63 6.47 7.41
C LEU A 163 -21.14 6.68 7.16
N ALA A 164 -21.58 6.51 5.91
CA ALA A 164 -22.98 6.69 5.52
C ALA A 164 -23.86 5.48 5.90
N PHE A 165 -23.42 4.26 5.60
CA PHE A 165 -24.30 3.08 5.64
C PHE A 165 -23.92 2.03 6.69
N ARG A 166 -22.70 2.08 7.26
CA ARG A 166 -22.16 1.01 8.13
C ARG A 166 -21.40 1.57 9.34
N ARG A 167 -21.93 2.62 9.99
CA ARG A 167 -21.33 3.28 11.15
C ARG A 167 -20.91 2.29 12.26
N THR A 168 -21.71 1.27 12.55
CA THR A 168 -21.37 0.26 13.56
C THR A 168 -20.13 -0.58 13.19
N ALA A 169 -19.94 -0.89 11.91
CA ALA A 169 -18.76 -1.61 11.44
C ALA A 169 -17.50 -0.73 11.53
N MET A 170 -17.62 0.56 11.20
CA MET A 170 -16.56 1.54 11.41
C MET A 170 -16.18 1.66 12.89
N TRP A 171 -17.16 1.77 13.80
CA TRP A 171 -16.89 1.83 15.24
C TRP A 171 -16.20 0.58 15.78
N ASN A 172 -16.53 -0.60 15.24
CA ASN A 172 -15.83 -1.84 15.60
C ASN A 172 -14.35 -1.82 15.13
N MET A 173 -14.07 -1.25 13.96
CA MET A 173 -12.71 -1.04 13.44
C MET A 173 -11.94 0.05 14.21
N LEU A 174 -12.61 1.10 14.68
CA LEU A 174 -11.97 2.20 15.40
C LEU A 174 -11.69 1.85 16.88
N ARG A 175 -12.72 1.38 17.60
CA ARG A 175 -12.68 1.20 19.06
C ARG A 175 -12.48 -0.25 19.51
N GLY A 176 -12.60 -1.23 18.62
CA GLY A 176 -12.48 -2.65 19.00
C GLY A 176 -13.55 -3.09 20.00
N LEU A 177 -14.71 -2.42 20.01
CA LEU A 177 -15.82 -2.75 20.90
C LEU A 177 -16.29 -4.17 20.61
N LYS A 178 -16.05 -5.10 21.55
CA LYS A 178 -16.71 -6.40 21.58
C LYS A 178 -18.21 -6.14 21.52
N ARG A 179 -18.91 -6.80 20.60
CA ARG A 179 -20.36 -6.96 20.73
C ARG A 179 -20.64 -7.43 22.15
N ARG A 180 -21.37 -6.62 22.91
CA ARG A 180 -21.95 -7.04 24.18
C ARG A 180 -22.84 -8.25 23.83
N PRO A 181 -22.64 -9.44 24.42
CA PRO A 181 -23.54 -10.56 24.17
C PRO A 181 -24.94 -10.10 24.55
N ALA A 182 -25.91 -10.32 23.65
CA ALA A 182 -27.31 -10.14 23.98
C ALA A 182 -27.61 -11.07 25.16
N ALA A 183 -28.10 -10.48 26.25
CA ALA A 183 -28.69 -11.21 27.37
C ALA A 183 -30.10 -11.65 26.96
#